data_AF-A0A5C8DPR8-F1
#
_entry.id   AF-A0A5C8DPR8-F1
#
_cell.length_a   1.000
_cell.length_b   1.000
_cell.length_c   1.000
_cell.angle_alpha   90.00
_cell.angle_beta   90.00
_cell.angle_gamma   90.00
#
_symmetry.space_group_name_H-M   'P 1'
#
loop_
_entity.id
_entity.type
_entity.pdbx_description
1 polymer ?
#
loop_
_entity_poly.entity_id
_entity_poly.type
_entity_poly.pdbx_seq_one_letter_code
_entity_poly.pdbx_strand_id
1 'polypeptide(L)'
;MDAQQIIEQYQNAVIQIATATGTGTGFYIKEYDLIVTNDHVVAENAEVTVAGKAFEKTMSRVWYTDRKHDLAFLEAPRQVDLPEVRLGQYEKMKDGDQVVAIGHPYGLNYTATQGVISKVDRIRDGLKFIQIDAAINPGNSGGPLVNYDGEVIGVNSFIIRGGDNLGFALPVSYLREALQLYIPNRGQASTRCYSCGYLVTSANIDTAKYCPSCGTEVKLPEIPEKEIEPVGAAKTIEEILKELGKNVRLAREGANNWSVKEGSAKIKITYNPENFFVAGDAYLCQMPADPVKIKPLYQFLLQENYQINGMVLSCMKQNIVLSCIMYDMDMTKENGAESFRNLFRQADYYDDFLKKEYGCLDRLEE
;
A
#
# COMPACT_ATOMS: atom_id res chain seq x y z
N MET A 1 -23.81 15.61 4.98
CA MET A 1 -22.50 15.89 5.62
C MET A 1 -21.76 16.87 4.73
N ASP A 2 -20.86 17.68 5.26
CA ASP A 2 -19.90 18.39 4.41
C ASP A 2 -18.72 17.46 4.03
N ALA A 3 -17.90 17.88 3.08
CA ALA A 3 -16.79 17.08 2.60
C ALA A 3 -15.72 16.83 3.67
N GLN A 4 -15.52 17.76 4.61
CA GLN A 4 -14.53 17.61 5.68
C GLN A 4 -14.95 16.50 6.66
N GLN A 5 -16.23 16.46 7.04
CA GLN A 5 -16.80 15.41 7.88
C GLN A 5 -16.65 14.03 7.24
N ILE A 6 -16.89 13.94 5.92
CA ILE A 6 -16.70 12.69 5.17
C ILE A 6 -15.23 12.28 5.20
N ILE A 7 -14.32 13.22 4.95
CA ILE A 7 -12.87 12.97 4.97
C ILE A 7 -12.42 12.45 6.34
N GLU A 8 -12.81 13.12 7.43
CA GLU A 8 -12.44 12.74 8.80
C GLU A 8 -12.96 11.34 9.17
N GLN A 9 -14.19 10.99 8.75
CA GLN A 9 -14.73 9.64 8.93
C GLN A 9 -13.90 8.60 8.17
N TYR A 10 -13.62 8.85 6.90
CA TYR A 10 -12.99 7.87 6.02
C TYR A 10 -11.48 7.76 6.20
N GLN A 11 -10.78 8.74 6.77
CA GLN A 11 -9.34 8.66 7.09
C GLN A 11 -8.97 7.43 7.92
N ASN A 12 -9.88 6.96 8.78
CA ASN A 12 -9.67 5.76 9.59
C ASN A 12 -10.20 4.48 8.90
N ALA A 13 -11.01 4.61 7.85
CA ALA A 13 -11.63 3.50 7.12
C ALA A 13 -10.80 3.02 5.92
N VAL A 14 -10.03 3.94 5.32
CA VAL A 14 -9.19 3.65 4.16
C VAL A 14 -7.87 3.02 4.55
N ILE A 15 -7.48 2.04 3.76
CA ILE A 15 -6.35 1.16 3.97
C ILE A 15 -5.37 1.34 2.82
N GLN A 16 -4.12 1.62 3.14
CA GLN A 16 -3.03 1.59 2.17
C GLN A 16 -2.74 0.15 1.79
N ILE A 17 -2.58 -0.12 0.49
CA ILE A 17 -2.24 -1.45 -0.03
C ILE A 17 -0.96 -1.35 -0.85
N ALA A 18 -0.03 -2.28 -0.61
CA ALA A 18 1.18 -2.43 -1.39
C ALA A 18 1.44 -3.87 -1.80
N THR A 19 1.97 -4.00 -3.01
CA THR A 19 2.58 -5.22 -3.56
C THR A 19 4.02 -4.91 -3.95
N ALA A 20 4.76 -5.91 -4.42
CA ALA A 20 6.12 -5.70 -4.92
C ALA A 20 6.17 -4.84 -6.20
N THR A 21 5.04 -4.63 -6.88
CA THR A 21 4.98 -3.97 -8.20
C THR A 21 4.09 -2.74 -8.24
N GLY A 22 3.35 -2.45 -7.17
CA GLY A 22 2.43 -1.30 -7.14
C GLY A 22 1.83 -1.03 -5.78
N THR A 23 1.11 0.08 -5.69
CA THR A 23 0.38 0.51 -4.50
C THR A 23 -1.02 0.97 -4.87
N GLY A 24 -1.92 0.98 -3.90
CA GLY A 24 -3.30 1.42 -4.07
C GLY A 24 -3.99 1.64 -2.75
N THR A 25 -5.31 1.83 -2.82
CA THR A 25 -6.17 2.03 -1.67
C THR A 25 -7.17 0.89 -1.56
N GLY A 26 -7.58 0.56 -0.35
CA GLY A 26 -8.80 -0.18 -0.08
C GLY A 26 -9.60 0.49 1.02
N PHE A 27 -10.76 -0.08 1.34
CA PHE A 27 -11.56 0.35 2.48
C PHE A 27 -12.23 -0.85 3.15
N TYR A 28 -12.36 -0.76 4.47
CA TYR A 28 -12.93 -1.84 5.28
C TYR A 28 -14.46 -1.80 5.28
N ILE A 29 -15.12 -2.94 5.06
CA ILE A 29 -16.58 -3.09 5.18
C ILE A 29 -16.91 -4.00 6.35
N LYS A 30 -17.32 -3.39 7.48
CA LYS A 30 -17.57 -4.07 8.76
C LYS A 30 -18.61 -5.19 8.69
N GLU A 31 -19.67 -5.01 7.90
CA GLU A 31 -20.73 -6.02 7.72
C GLU A 31 -20.18 -7.36 7.20
N TYR A 32 -19.18 -7.31 6.33
CA TYR A 32 -18.56 -8.50 5.73
C TYR A 32 -17.22 -8.85 6.36
N ASP A 33 -16.66 -7.92 7.14
CA ASP A 33 -15.36 -8.01 7.80
C ASP A 33 -14.25 -8.40 6.79
N LEU A 34 -14.14 -7.53 5.77
CA LEU A 34 -13.22 -7.61 4.63
C LEU A 34 -12.74 -6.21 4.25
N ILE A 35 -11.54 -6.14 3.64
CA ILE A 35 -11.11 -4.94 2.90
C ILE A 35 -11.47 -5.13 1.44
N VAL A 36 -12.03 -4.11 0.80
CA VAL A 36 -12.30 -4.06 -0.63
C VAL A 36 -11.25 -3.20 -1.32
N THR A 37 -10.77 -3.65 -2.47
CA THR A 37 -9.88 -2.90 -3.36
C THR A 37 -10.08 -3.34 -4.82
N ASN A 38 -9.22 -2.92 -5.73
CA ASN A 38 -9.21 -3.40 -7.11
C ASN A 38 -8.34 -4.66 -7.29
N ASP A 39 -8.73 -5.49 -8.27
CA ASP A 39 -7.96 -6.67 -8.69
C ASP A 39 -6.56 -6.28 -9.20
N HIS A 40 -6.47 -5.21 -9.99
CA HIS A 40 -5.18 -4.76 -10.50
C HIS A 40 -4.23 -4.21 -9.42
N VAL A 41 -4.76 -3.76 -8.27
CA VAL A 41 -3.94 -3.30 -7.13
C VAL A 41 -3.23 -4.48 -6.47
N VAL A 42 -3.91 -5.63 -6.34
CA VAL A 42 -3.31 -6.86 -5.78
C VAL A 42 -2.45 -7.60 -6.79
N ALA A 43 -2.61 -7.34 -8.10
CA ALA A 43 -1.71 -7.79 -9.17
C ALA A 43 -1.37 -9.30 -9.13
N GLU A 44 -2.40 -10.14 -8.99
CA GLU A 44 -2.30 -11.62 -8.87
C GLU A 44 -1.55 -12.13 -7.62
N ASN A 45 -1.19 -11.25 -6.67
CA ASN A 45 -0.58 -11.67 -5.42
C ASN A 45 -1.63 -12.34 -4.54
N ALA A 46 -1.20 -13.38 -3.86
CA ALA A 46 -2.03 -14.13 -2.92
C ALA A 46 -2.07 -13.46 -1.53
N GLU A 47 -1.07 -12.65 -1.23
CA GLU A 47 -0.96 -11.84 -0.03
C GLU A 47 -0.41 -10.47 -0.41
N VAL A 48 -0.89 -9.44 0.27
CA VAL A 48 -0.46 -8.06 0.07
C VAL A 48 -0.11 -7.43 1.41
N THR A 49 0.65 -6.36 1.37
CA THR A 49 0.85 -5.53 2.56
C THR A 49 -0.32 -4.56 2.69
N VAL A 50 -0.85 -4.44 3.90
CA VAL A 50 -1.82 -3.40 4.27
C VAL A 50 -1.31 -2.54 5.42
N ALA A 51 -1.66 -1.27 5.43
CA ALA A 51 -1.44 -0.35 6.54
C ALA A 51 -2.61 0.62 6.67
N GLY A 52 -2.93 1.07 7.87
CA GLY A 52 -4.01 2.03 8.09
C GLY A 52 -3.64 3.04 9.17
N LYS A 53 -4.45 4.10 9.32
CA LYS A 53 -4.20 5.09 10.38
C LYS A 53 -4.26 4.50 11.79
N ALA A 54 -5.05 3.45 11.97
CA ALA A 54 -5.25 2.78 13.25
C ALA A 54 -4.30 1.59 13.50
N PHE A 55 -3.50 1.16 12.51
CA PHE A 55 -2.64 -0.02 12.64
C PHE A 55 -1.43 0.03 11.72
N GLU A 56 -0.32 -0.48 12.23
CA GLU A 56 0.95 -0.56 11.52
C GLU A 56 0.90 -1.56 10.35
N LYS A 57 1.91 -1.48 9.47
CA LYS A 57 2.11 -2.38 8.34
C LYS A 57 1.95 -3.87 8.72
N THR A 58 1.04 -4.58 8.07
CA THR A 58 0.82 -6.03 8.26
C THR A 58 0.52 -6.74 6.94
N MET A 59 0.63 -8.07 6.93
CA MET A 59 0.25 -8.89 5.78
C MET A 59 -1.25 -9.11 5.80
N SER A 60 -1.88 -9.09 4.64
CA SER A 60 -3.29 -9.43 4.44
C SER A 60 -3.44 -10.42 3.30
N ARG A 61 -4.25 -11.45 3.55
CA ARG A 61 -4.57 -12.49 2.59
C ARG A 61 -5.55 -11.98 1.54
N VAL A 62 -5.29 -12.23 0.27
CA VAL A 62 -6.27 -12.04 -0.81
C VAL A 62 -7.16 -13.28 -0.86
N TRP A 63 -8.46 -13.11 -0.63
CA TRP A 63 -9.42 -14.22 -0.62
C TRP A 63 -10.22 -14.33 -1.92
N TYR A 64 -10.50 -13.21 -2.56
CA TYR A 64 -11.34 -13.14 -3.74
C TYR A 64 -10.75 -12.20 -4.76
N THR A 65 -10.79 -12.60 -6.02
CA THR A 65 -10.46 -11.76 -7.18
C THR A 65 -11.59 -11.78 -8.20
N ASP A 66 -11.86 -10.63 -8.80
CA ASP A 66 -12.84 -10.46 -9.87
C ASP A 66 -12.25 -9.55 -10.94
N ARG A 67 -11.56 -10.17 -11.90
CA ARG A 67 -10.97 -9.45 -13.03
C ARG A 67 -12.02 -8.79 -13.92
N LYS A 68 -13.27 -9.26 -13.91
CA LYS A 68 -14.34 -8.69 -14.74
C LYS A 68 -14.74 -7.34 -14.19
N HIS A 69 -14.95 -7.24 -12.88
CA HIS A 69 -15.34 -6.00 -12.23
C HIS A 69 -14.16 -5.23 -11.64
N ASP A 70 -12.94 -5.73 -11.79
CA ASP A 70 -11.72 -5.17 -11.20
C ASP A 70 -11.86 -4.99 -9.68
N LEU A 71 -12.28 -6.06 -8.98
CA LEU A 71 -12.45 -6.07 -7.52
C LEU A 71 -11.61 -7.18 -6.87
N ALA A 72 -11.13 -6.91 -5.67
CA ALA A 72 -10.52 -7.93 -4.80
C ALA A 72 -10.95 -7.74 -3.35
N PHE A 73 -11.06 -8.85 -2.61
CA PHE A 73 -11.36 -8.85 -1.18
C PHE A 73 -10.19 -9.41 -0.37
N LEU A 74 -9.80 -8.66 0.66
CA LEU A 74 -8.68 -8.99 1.53
C LEU A 74 -9.15 -9.29 2.95
N GLU A 75 -8.35 -10.06 3.68
CA GLU A 75 -8.53 -10.27 5.13
C GLU A 75 -8.40 -8.94 5.88
N ALA A 76 -9.36 -8.67 6.76
CA ALA A 76 -9.31 -7.52 7.64
C ALA A 76 -8.21 -7.68 8.72
N PRO A 77 -7.59 -6.59 9.17
CA PRO A 77 -6.63 -6.63 10.27
C PRO A 77 -7.34 -7.11 11.55
N ARG A 78 -6.70 -8.02 12.28
CA ARG A 78 -7.24 -8.52 13.54
C ARG A 78 -7.03 -7.51 14.65
N GLN A 79 -7.97 -7.45 15.59
CA GLN A 79 -7.87 -6.65 16.83
C GLN A 79 -7.79 -5.13 16.61
N VAL A 80 -8.28 -4.64 15.47
CA VAL A 80 -8.41 -3.20 15.18
C VAL A 80 -9.88 -2.87 15.01
N ASP A 81 -10.39 -1.88 15.76
CA ASP A 81 -11.74 -1.37 15.53
C ASP A 81 -11.66 -0.29 14.44
N LEU A 82 -12.04 -0.68 13.22
CA LEU A 82 -12.15 0.22 12.09
C LEU A 82 -13.58 0.79 12.01
N PRO A 83 -13.73 2.06 11.58
CA PRO A 83 -15.04 2.69 11.46
C PRO A 83 -15.93 1.96 10.46
N GLU A 84 -17.23 2.02 10.69
CA GLU A 84 -18.21 1.48 9.77
C GLU A 84 -18.37 2.42 8.56
N VAL A 85 -18.27 1.84 7.36
CA VAL A 85 -18.68 2.48 6.11
C VAL A 85 -19.95 1.81 5.60
N ARG A 86 -20.86 2.60 5.06
CA ARG A 86 -22.14 2.11 4.54
C ARG A 86 -22.12 2.11 3.03
N LEU A 87 -22.67 1.06 2.44
CA LEU A 87 -22.89 1.00 0.99
C LEU A 87 -24.20 1.71 0.64
N GLY A 88 -24.11 2.74 -0.19
CA GLY A 88 -25.26 3.50 -0.68
C GLY A 88 -25.95 2.81 -1.87
N GLN A 89 -26.80 3.57 -2.56
CA GLN A 89 -27.51 3.13 -3.77
C GLN A 89 -27.16 4.06 -4.94
N TYR A 90 -26.26 3.61 -5.82
CA TYR A 90 -25.80 4.44 -6.95
C TYR A 90 -26.91 4.72 -7.97
N GLU A 91 -27.94 3.86 -8.03
CA GLU A 91 -29.08 4.00 -8.94
C GLU A 91 -29.94 5.24 -8.65
N LYS A 92 -29.82 5.80 -7.45
CA LYS A 92 -30.48 7.06 -7.07
C LYS A 92 -29.68 8.30 -7.47
N MET A 93 -28.41 8.12 -7.85
CA MET A 93 -27.53 9.21 -8.20
C MET A 93 -27.85 9.77 -9.57
N LYS A 94 -27.53 11.05 -9.76
CA LYS A 94 -27.80 11.82 -10.96
C LYS A 94 -26.53 12.53 -11.42
N ASP A 95 -26.50 12.81 -12.72
CA ASP A 95 -25.49 13.68 -13.30
C ASP A 95 -25.53 15.04 -12.54
N GLY A 96 -24.39 15.51 -12.05
CA GLY A 96 -24.23 16.72 -11.25
C GLY A 96 -24.23 16.52 -9.73
N ASP A 97 -24.58 15.34 -9.22
CA ASP A 97 -24.50 15.07 -7.78
C ASP A 97 -23.06 15.14 -7.29
N GLN A 98 -22.86 15.76 -6.12
CA GLN A 98 -21.54 15.94 -5.53
C GLN A 98 -21.03 14.63 -4.92
N VAL A 99 -19.72 14.39 -5.08
CA VAL A 99 -19.04 13.20 -4.59
C VAL A 99 -17.65 13.54 -4.06
N VAL A 100 -17.13 12.65 -3.22
CA VAL A 100 -15.75 12.69 -2.72
C VAL A 100 -15.08 11.38 -3.10
N ALA A 101 -14.00 11.46 -3.88
CA ALA A 101 -13.13 10.34 -4.15
C ALA A 101 -12.00 10.32 -3.14
N ILE A 102 -11.80 9.18 -2.48
CA ILE A 102 -10.84 9.05 -1.38
C ILE A 102 -9.79 8.01 -1.75
N GLY A 103 -8.53 8.35 -1.51
CA GLY A 103 -7.36 7.51 -1.64
C GLY A 103 -6.41 7.67 -0.45
N HIS A 104 -5.62 6.63 -0.24
CA HIS A 104 -4.50 6.60 0.69
C HIS A 104 -3.48 5.61 0.12
N PRO A 105 -2.67 6.03 -0.86
CA PRO A 105 -1.70 5.13 -1.48
C PRO A 105 -0.61 4.75 -0.46
N TYR A 106 0.04 3.60 -0.64
CA TYR A 106 1.03 3.14 0.32
C TYR A 106 2.28 4.02 0.36
N GLY A 107 2.62 4.50 1.56
CA GLY A 107 3.69 5.47 1.74
C GLY A 107 3.46 6.72 0.89
N LEU A 108 2.19 7.14 0.79
CA LEU A 108 1.71 8.46 0.38
C LEU A 108 0.71 9.01 1.41
N ASN A 109 0.68 10.33 1.54
CA ASN A 109 -0.35 11.01 2.33
C ASN A 109 -1.77 10.72 1.83
N TYR A 110 -2.72 10.73 2.76
CA TYR A 110 -4.15 10.65 2.47
C TYR A 110 -4.58 11.71 1.44
N THR A 111 -5.25 11.28 0.37
CA THR A 111 -5.75 12.12 -0.70
C THR A 111 -7.27 12.06 -0.76
N ALA A 112 -7.92 13.21 -0.72
CA ALA A 112 -9.35 13.32 -0.97
C ALA A 112 -9.60 14.41 -2.00
N THR A 113 -10.39 14.08 -3.02
CA THR A 113 -10.72 15.00 -4.10
C THR A 113 -12.24 15.10 -4.21
N GLN A 114 -12.73 16.32 -4.26
CA GLN A 114 -14.15 16.61 -4.43
C GLN A 114 -14.43 16.84 -5.91
N GLY A 115 -15.63 16.46 -6.34
CA GLY A 115 -16.12 16.72 -7.68
C GLY A 115 -17.61 16.40 -7.78
N VAL A 116 -18.08 16.21 -8.99
CA VAL A 116 -19.44 15.80 -9.31
C VAL A 116 -19.43 14.56 -10.21
N ILE A 117 -20.57 13.88 -10.24
CA ILE A 117 -20.82 12.84 -11.22
C ILE A 117 -21.05 13.52 -12.58
N SER A 118 -20.09 13.41 -13.48
CA SER A 118 -20.25 13.88 -14.86
C SER A 118 -21.21 12.98 -15.66
N LYS A 119 -21.19 11.67 -15.38
CA LYS A 119 -22.13 10.71 -15.97
C LYS A 119 -22.32 9.48 -15.08
N VAL A 120 -23.54 9.18 -14.64
CA VAL A 120 -23.81 8.02 -13.76
C VAL A 120 -23.58 6.68 -14.47
N ASP A 121 -24.04 6.56 -15.72
CA ASP A 121 -24.04 5.30 -16.49
C ASP A 121 -23.18 5.41 -17.76
N ARG A 122 -21.86 5.50 -17.59
CA ARG A 122 -20.94 5.37 -18.73
C ARG A 122 -20.70 3.90 -19.04
N ILE A 123 -21.10 3.44 -20.22
CA ILE A 123 -20.86 2.05 -20.62
C ILE A 123 -19.46 1.90 -21.23
N ARG A 124 -18.69 0.94 -20.71
CA ARG A 124 -17.40 0.51 -21.25
C ARG A 124 -17.24 -0.99 -21.06
N ASP A 125 -16.84 -1.69 -22.12
CA ASP A 125 -16.59 -3.15 -22.10
C ASP A 125 -17.77 -3.96 -21.52
N GLY A 126 -19.01 -3.49 -21.75
CA GLY A 126 -20.23 -4.11 -21.26
C GLY A 126 -20.58 -3.83 -19.79
N LEU A 127 -19.79 -3.00 -19.09
CA LEU A 127 -20.02 -2.59 -17.71
C LEU A 127 -20.39 -1.11 -17.62
N LYS A 128 -21.16 -0.76 -16.60
CA LYS A 128 -21.48 0.63 -16.25
C LYS A 128 -20.42 1.17 -15.30
N PHE A 129 -20.00 2.40 -15.53
CA PHE A 129 -19.08 3.15 -14.68
C PHE A 129 -19.66 4.52 -14.35
N ILE A 130 -19.41 4.97 -13.13
CA ILE A 130 -19.67 6.34 -12.69
C ILE A 130 -18.50 7.18 -13.16
N GLN A 131 -18.75 8.08 -14.10
CA GLN A 131 -17.77 9.06 -14.57
C GLN A 131 -17.84 10.29 -13.67
N ILE A 132 -16.70 10.73 -13.17
CA ILE A 132 -16.56 11.87 -12.25
C ILE A 132 -15.49 12.84 -12.75
N ASP A 133 -15.60 14.10 -12.33
CA ASP A 133 -14.58 15.12 -12.56
C ASP A 133 -13.65 15.38 -11.35
N ALA A 134 -13.87 14.64 -10.26
CA ALA A 134 -12.93 14.61 -9.14
C ALA A 134 -11.59 14.02 -9.62
N ALA A 135 -10.49 14.68 -9.27
CA ALA A 135 -9.17 14.22 -9.69
C ALA A 135 -8.88 12.83 -9.10
N ILE A 136 -8.68 11.85 -9.98
CA ILE A 136 -8.22 10.49 -9.64
C ILE A 136 -6.77 10.38 -10.10
N ASN A 137 -5.88 10.14 -9.15
CA ASN A 137 -4.46 9.93 -9.41
C ASN A 137 -4.06 8.48 -9.07
N PRO A 138 -2.92 7.98 -9.58
CA PRO A 138 -2.34 6.73 -9.13
C PRO A 138 -2.33 6.67 -7.61
N GLY A 139 -2.94 5.61 -7.07
CA GLY A 139 -3.08 5.42 -5.64
C GLY A 139 -4.49 5.64 -5.06
N ASN A 140 -5.39 6.36 -5.74
CA ASN A 140 -6.82 6.38 -5.36
C ASN A 140 -7.56 5.09 -5.77
N SER A 141 -7.01 4.33 -6.73
CA SER A 141 -7.58 3.07 -7.20
C SER A 141 -7.81 2.10 -6.04
N GLY A 142 -9.01 1.53 -6.01
CA GLY A 142 -9.53 0.65 -4.98
C GLY A 142 -10.15 1.37 -3.78
N GLY A 143 -9.97 2.69 -3.67
CA GLY A 143 -10.59 3.53 -2.65
C GLY A 143 -12.08 3.80 -2.92
N PRO A 144 -12.81 4.31 -1.91
CA PRO A 144 -14.25 4.54 -2.05
C PRO A 144 -14.54 5.85 -2.79
N LEU A 145 -15.61 5.83 -3.59
CA LEU A 145 -16.33 7.02 -4.06
C LEU A 145 -17.55 7.23 -3.18
N VAL A 146 -17.64 8.37 -2.51
CA VAL A 146 -18.59 8.61 -1.43
C VAL A 146 -19.55 9.76 -1.78
N ASN A 147 -20.84 9.60 -1.50
CA ASN A 147 -21.83 10.66 -1.64
C ASN A 147 -21.86 11.58 -0.40
N TYR A 148 -22.65 12.65 -0.44
CA TYR A 148 -22.73 13.60 0.67
C TYR A 148 -23.54 13.11 1.88
N ASP A 149 -24.13 11.91 1.79
CA ASP A 149 -24.72 11.18 2.92
C ASP A 149 -23.69 10.30 3.64
N GLY A 150 -22.42 10.29 3.19
CA GLY A 150 -21.34 9.50 3.77
C GLY A 150 -21.35 8.03 3.32
N GLU A 151 -22.13 7.69 2.30
CA GLU A 151 -22.29 6.33 1.78
C GLU A 151 -21.39 6.09 0.56
N VAL A 152 -20.79 4.90 0.49
CA VAL A 152 -20.01 4.46 -0.67
C VAL A 152 -20.97 4.16 -1.83
N ILE A 153 -20.83 4.90 -2.93
CA ILE A 153 -21.61 4.72 -4.16
C ILE A 153 -20.81 4.09 -5.30
N GLY A 154 -19.49 3.95 -5.14
CA GLY A 154 -18.64 3.18 -6.04
C GLY A 154 -17.23 2.93 -5.51
N VAL A 155 -16.43 2.20 -6.30
CA VAL A 155 -15.00 1.92 -6.06
C VAL A 155 -14.19 2.61 -7.15
N ASN A 156 -13.31 3.54 -6.79
CA ASN A 156 -12.45 4.25 -7.73
C ASN A 156 -11.57 3.23 -8.48
N SER A 157 -11.49 3.31 -9.81
CA SER A 157 -10.79 2.30 -10.61
C SER A 157 -9.72 2.91 -11.54
N PHE A 158 -10.11 3.63 -12.60
CA PHE A 158 -9.17 4.11 -13.62
C PHE A 158 -9.44 5.54 -14.09
N ILE A 159 -8.46 6.09 -14.81
CA ILE A 159 -8.57 7.33 -15.60
C ILE A 159 -8.36 7.04 -17.09
N ILE A 160 -8.80 7.95 -17.94
CA ILE A 160 -8.41 7.97 -19.36
C ILE A 160 -7.22 8.92 -19.53
N ARG A 161 -6.06 8.39 -19.94
CA ARG A 161 -4.87 9.20 -20.18
C ARG A 161 -5.15 10.27 -21.25
N GLY A 162 -4.83 11.53 -20.95
CA GLY A 162 -5.08 12.68 -21.83
C GLY A 162 -6.49 13.27 -21.75
N GLY A 163 -7.37 12.72 -20.90
CA GLY A 163 -8.59 13.41 -20.47
C GLY A 163 -8.33 14.10 -19.13
N ASP A 164 -8.21 15.43 -19.14
CA ASP A 164 -8.04 16.19 -17.90
C ASP A 164 -9.24 15.94 -16.97
N ASN A 165 -8.95 15.54 -15.73
CA ASN A 165 -9.95 15.27 -14.69
C ASN A 165 -11.09 14.32 -15.11
N LEU A 166 -10.77 13.20 -15.75
CA LEU A 166 -11.76 12.18 -16.13
C LEU A 166 -11.55 10.87 -15.36
N GLY A 167 -12.18 10.78 -14.18
CA GLY A 167 -12.15 9.61 -13.31
C GLY A 167 -13.32 8.66 -13.53
N PHE A 168 -13.10 7.38 -13.25
CA PHE A 168 -14.13 6.34 -13.31
C PHE A 168 -14.15 5.51 -12.04
N ALA A 169 -15.34 5.29 -11.50
CA ALA A 169 -15.59 4.37 -10.41
C ALA A 169 -16.56 3.26 -10.84
N LEU A 170 -16.31 2.05 -10.37
CA LEU A 170 -17.22 0.93 -10.50
C LEU A 170 -18.41 1.13 -9.54
N PRO A 171 -19.66 1.10 -10.02
CA PRO A 171 -20.84 1.21 -9.17
C PRO A 171 -20.88 0.22 -8.01
N VAL A 172 -21.36 0.69 -6.86
CA VAL A 172 -21.50 -0.15 -5.64
C VAL A 172 -22.41 -1.38 -5.86
N SER A 173 -23.28 -1.38 -6.88
CA SER A 173 -24.09 -2.56 -7.21
C SER A 173 -23.25 -3.77 -7.64
N TYR A 174 -22.18 -3.55 -8.41
CA TYR A 174 -21.27 -4.63 -8.81
C TYR A 174 -20.49 -5.14 -7.60
N LEU A 175 -20.10 -4.24 -6.69
CA LEU A 175 -19.49 -4.63 -5.41
C LEU A 175 -20.45 -5.48 -4.57
N ARG A 176 -21.72 -5.08 -4.45
CA ARG A 176 -22.75 -5.88 -3.75
C ARG A 176 -22.92 -7.26 -4.39
N GLU A 177 -22.95 -7.34 -5.72
CA GLU A 177 -23.02 -8.62 -6.45
C GLU A 177 -21.81 -9.51 -6.15
N ALA A 178 -20.60 -8.96 -6.19
CA ALA A 178 -19.37 -9.68 -5.87
C ALA A 178 -19.34 -10.15 -4.40
N LEU A 179 -19.79 -9.32 -3.45
CA LEU A 179 -19.93 -9.69 -2.04
C LEU A 179 -20.92 -10.85 -1.88
N GLN A 180 -22.11 -10.76 -2.47
CA GLN A 180 -23.11 -11.84 -2.42
C GLN A 180 -22.60 -13.16 -3.00
N LEU A 181 -21.81 -13.08 -4.08
CA LEU A 181 -21.19 -14.25 -4.69
C LEU A 181 -20.11 -14.87 -3.77
N TYR A 182 -19.28 -14.05 -3.13
CA TYR A 182 -18.17 -14.51 -2.31
C TYR A 182 -18.58 -15.03 -0.92
N ILE A 183 -19.52 -14.36 -0.25
CA ILE A 183 -19.84 -14.60 1.17
C ILE A 183 -20.12 -16.07 1.54
N PRO A 184 -20.82 -16.88 0.72
CA PRO A 184 -21.00 -18.30 1.00
C PRO A 184 -19.70 -19.11 1.09
N ASN A 185 -18.59 -18.58 0.55
CA ASN A 185 -17.27 -19.19 0.48
C ASN A 185 -16.22 -18.37 1.27
N ARG A 186 -16.66 -17.63 2.28
CA ARG A 186 -15.77 -16.78 3.09
C ARG A 186 -14.63 -17.59 3.70
N GLY A 187 -13.42 -17.07 3.60
CA GLY A 187 -12.19 -17.76 4.03
C GLY A 187 -11.66 -18.81 3.05
N GLN A 188 -12.27 -18.95 1.87
CA GLN A 188 -11.75 -19.78 0.78
C GLN A 188 -11.20 -18.90 -0.35
N ALA A 189 -10.04 -19.28 -0.89
CA ALA A 189 -9.51 -18.65 -2.09
C ALA A 189 -10.46 -18.90 -3.27
N SER A 190 -10.89 -17.81 -3.91
CA SER A 190 -11.89 -17.86 -4.97
C SER A 190 -11.66 -16.76 -6.02
N THR A 191 -12.16 -16.98 -7.22
CA THR A 191 -12.10 -16.01 -8.31
C THR A 191 -13.35 -16.07 -9.16
N ARG A 192 -13.87 -14.92 -9.61
CA ARG A 192 -14.93 -14.88 -10.62
C ARG A 192 -14.33 -15.14 -11.99
N CYS A 193 -14.81 -16.17 -12.68
CA CYS A 193 -14.43 -16.40 -14.07
C CYS A 193 -14.80 -15.20 -14.94
N TYR A 194 -13.80 -14.59 -15.57
CA TYR A 194 -13.98 -13.40 -16.43
C TYR A 194 -14.94 -13.65 -17.60
N SER A 195 -14.99 -14.87 -18.11
CA SER A 195 -15.79 -15.25 -19.29
C SER A 195 -17.27 -15.47 -18.95
N CYS A 196 -17.57 -16.38 -18.03
CA CYS A 196 -18.95 -16.80 -17.74
C CYS A 196 -19.52 -16.26 -16.41
N GLY A 197 -18.70 -15.62 -15.56
CA GLY A 197 -19.11 -15.12 -14.26
C GLY A 197 -19.24 -16.17 -13.16
N TYR A 198 -18.97 -17.46 -13.46
CA TYR A 198 -19.01 -18.54 -12.48
C TYR A 198 -17.94 -18.35 -11.40
N LEU A 199 -18.29 -18.61 -10.14
CA LEU A 199 -17.35 -18.57 -9.03
C LEU A 199 -16.50 -19.84 -9.00
N VAL A 200 -15.21 -19.66 -9.22
CA VAL A 200 -14.22 -20.73 -9.11
C VAL A 200 -13.59 -20.66 -7.72
N THR A 201 -13.45 -21.81 -7.08
CA THR A 201 -12.84 -21.97 -5.76
C THR A 201 -11.80 -23.09 -5.84
N SER A 202 -10.96 -23.20 -4.80
CA SER A 202 -10.02 -24.33 -4.68
C SER A 202 -10.72 -25.70 -4.68
N ALA A 203 -12.02 -25.76 -4.35
CA ALA A 203 -12.78 -27.01 -4.30
C ALA A 203 -13.40 -27.43 -5.64
N ASN A 204 -13.57 -26.51 -6.60
CA ASN A 204 -14.27 -26.80 -7.87
C ASN A 204 -13.45 -26.52 -9.13
N ILE A 205 -12.24 -25.97 -9.00
CA ILE A 205 -11.39 -25.65 -10.14
C ILE A 205 -11.01 -26.92 -10.91
N ASP A 206 -11.17 -26.89 -12.24
CA ASP A 206 -10.88 -28.04 -13.08
C ASP A 206 -9.38 -28.06 -13.45
N THR A 207 -8.73 -29.21 -13.26
CA THR A 207 -7.28 -29.40 -13.46
C THR A 207 -6.41 -28.29 -12.83
N ALA A 208 -6.85 -27.71 -11.71
CA ALA A 208 -6.21 -26.60 -11.00
C ALA A 208 -6.00 -25.30 -11.82
N LYS A 209 -6.61 -25.19 -13.01
CA LYS A 209 -6.32 -24.10 -13.94
C LYS A 209 -7.52 -23.59 -14.74
N TYR A 210 -8.56 -24.40 -14.94
CA TYR A 210 -9.67 -24.04 -15.80
C TYR A 210 -10.97 -23.88 -15.02
N CYS A 211 -11.80 -22.95 -15.49
CA CYS A 211 -13.15 -22.77 -14.99
C CYS A 211 -13.98 -24.03 -15.32
N PRO A 212 -14.58 -24.69 -14.33
CA PRO A 212 -15.36 -25.91 -14.56
C PRO A 212 -16.64 -25.67 -15.38
N SER A 213 -17.10 -24.42 -15.49
CA SER A 213 -18.32 -24.07 -16.23
C SER A 213 -18.09 -23.79 -17.70
N CYS A 214 -16.94 -23.22 -18.09
CA CYS A 214 -16.73 -22.75 -19.48
C CYS A 214 -15.33 -23.05 -20.04
N GLY A 215 -14.45 -23.69 -19.28
CA GLY A 215 -13.10 -24.07 -19.72
C GLY A 215 -12.10 -22.92 -19.87
N THR A 216 -12.47 -21.68 -19.54
CA THR A 216 -11.55 -20.54 -19.57
C THR A 216 -10.49 -20.68 -18.47
N GLU A 217 -9.24 -20.35 -18.78
CA GLU A 217 -8.16 -20.30 -17.80
C GLU A 217 -8.47 -19.27 -16.71
N VAL A 218 -8.31 -19.70 -15.45
CA VAL A 218 -8.53 -18.89 -14.25
C VAL A 218 -7.39 -19.10 -13.27
N LYS A 219 -7.11 -18.09 -12.47
CA LYS A 219 -6.06 -18.13 -11.44
C LYS A 219 -6.67 -17.80 -10.10
N LEU A 220 -6.55 -18.71 -9.15
CA LEU A 220 -6.93 -18.47 -7.77
C LEU A 220 -5.82 -17.70 -7.06
N PRO A 221 -6.15 -16.82 -6.09
CA PRO A 221 -5.15 -16.18 -5.25
C PRO A 221 -4.61 -17.20 -4.23
N GLU A 222 -3.83 -18.19 -4.67
CA GLU A 222 -3.25 -19.22 -3.78
C GLU A 222 -1.86 -18.83 -3.31
N ILE A 223 -1.60 -19.00 -2.00
CA ILE A 223 -0.25 -18.80 -1.47
C ILE A 223 0.63 -19.89 -2.09
N PRO A 224 1.74 -19.55 -2.75
CA PRO A 224 2.67 -20.55 -3.25
C PRO A 224 3.09 -21.50 -2.13
N GLU A 225 3.13 -22.81 -2.40
CA GLU A 225 3.58 -23.81 -1.41
C GLU A 225 5.01 -23.53 -0.94
N LYS A 226 5.83 -22.91 -1.79
CA LYS A 226 7.17 -22.45 -1.48
C LYS A 226 7.31 -20.98 -1.87
N GLU A 227 7.66 -20.13 -0.91
CA GLU A 227 8.07 -18.77 -1.21
C GLU A 227 9.28 -18.77 -2.14
N ILE A 228 9.36 -17.77 -3.02
CA ILE A 228 10.55 -17.55 -3.82
C ILE A 228 11.71 -17.30 -2.84
N GLU A 229 12.61 -18.27 -2.75
CA GLU A 229 13.80 -18.15 -1.91
C GLU A 229 14.76 -17.18 -2.59
N PRO A 230 15.14 -16.08 -1.92
CA PRO A 230 16.20 -15.24 -2.45
C PRO A 230 17.48 -16.06 -2.60
N VAL A 231 18.35 -15.61 -3.50
CA VAL A 231 19.66 -16.21 -3.73
C VAL A 231 20.75 -15.14 -3.60
N GLY A 232 22.01 -15.56 -3.43
CA GLY A 232 23.15 -14.65 -3.34
C GLY A 232 23.02 -13.62 -2.20
N ALA A 233 23.38 -12.37 -2.49
CA ALA A 233 23.37 -11.28 -1.51
C ALA A 233 21.98 -11.03 -0.90
N ALA A 234 20.92 -11.13 -1.70
CA ALA A 234 19.54 -10.96 -1.22
C ALA A 234 19.20 -11.99 -0.13
N LYS A 235 19.67 -13.24 -0.26
CA LYS A 235 19.48 -14.27 0.76
C LYS A 235 20.18 -13.92 2.06
N THR A 236 21.43 -13.51 1.96
CA THR A 236 22.22 -13.09 3.13
C THR A 236 21.55 -11.92 3.85
N ILE A 237 21.04 -10.91 3.11
CA ILE A 237 20.31 -9.77 3.68
C ILE A 237 19.07 -10.24 4.44
N GLU A 238 18.27 -11.11 3.85
CA GLU A 238 17.05 -11.62 4.51
C GLU A 238 17.36 -12.46 5.75
N GLU A 239 18.44 -13.26 5.73
CA GLU A 239 18.92 -13.99 6.90
C GLU A 239 19.39 -13.06 8.03
N ILE A 240 20.08 -11.98 7.68
CA ILE A 240 20.48 -10.93 8.63
C ILE A 240 19.24 -10.26 9.23
N LEU A 241 18.29 -9.83 8.40
CA LEU A 241 17.05 -9.19 8.87
C LEU A 241 16.29 -10.09 9.83
N LYS A 242 16.21 -11.39 9.54
CA LYS A 242 15.60 -12.38 10.41
C LYS A 242 16.33 -12.51 11.76
N GLU A 243 17.66 -12.51 11.75
CA GLU A 243 18.47 -12.53 12.99
C GLU A 243 18.24 -11.26 13.83
N LEU A 244 18.07 -10.12 13.19
CA LEU A 244 17.74 -8.85 13.84
C LEU A 244 16.28 -8.74 14.28
N GLY A 245 15.52 -9.84 14.25
CA GLY A 245 14.12 -9.90 14.69
C GLY A 245 13.14 -9.21 13.75
N LYS A 246 13.55 -8.89 12.51
CA LYS A 246 12.67 -8.25 11.52
C LYS A 246 11.87 -9.31 10.77
N ASN A 247 10.59 -9.03 10.55
CA ASN A 247 9.74 -9.85 9.70
C ASN A 247 10.12 -9.58 8.24
N VAL A 248 10.85 -10.51 7.64
CA VAL A 248 11.37 -10.41 6.27
C VAL A 248 10.26 -10.23 5.24
N ARG A 249 9.13 -10.94 5.40
CA ARG A 249 7.99 -10.84 4.48
C ARG A 249 7.42 -9.43 4.48
N LEU A 250 7.24 -8.84 5.66
CA LEU A 250 6.80 -7.45 5.80
C LEU A 250 7.86 -6.46 5.33
N ALA A 251 9.14 -6.79 5.48
CA ALA A 251 10.21 -5.90 5.06
C ALA A 251 10.32 -5.80 3.54
N ARG A 252 10.01 -6.88 2.81
CA ARG A 252 10.21 -6.94 1.35
C ARG A 252 9.32 -5.93 0.62
N GLU A 253 9.94 -5.01 -0.13
CA GLU A 253 9.28 -4.07 -1.05
C GLU A 253 9.60 -4.41 -2.53
N GLY A 254 10.53 -5.33 -2.78
CA GLY A 254 10.86 -5.88 -4.09
C GLY A 254 11.91 -6.99 -3.98
N ALA A 255 12.37 -7.53 -5.12
CA ALA A 255 13.35 -8.63 -5.11
C ALA A 255 14.67 -8.28 -4.42
N ASN A 256 15.09 -7.02 -4.52
CA ASN A 256 16.33 -6.50 -3.94
C ASN A 256 16.10 -5.23 -3.09
N ASN A 257 14.87 -5.04 -2.61
CA ASN A 257 14.48 -3.86 -1.85
C ASN A 257 13.73 -4.29 -0.59
N TRP A 258 14.17 -3.81 0.56
CA TRP A 258 13.52 -4.04 1.84
C TRP A 258 13.38 -2.72 2.59
N SER A 259 12.35 -2.61 3.41
CA SER A 259 12.22 -1.50 4.35
C SER A 259 11.75 -1.98 5.71
N VAL A 260 12.42 -1.48 6.74
CA VAL A 260 12.12 -1.77 8.14
C VAL A 260 11.95 -0.47 8.92
N LYS A 261 11.17 -0.54 10.00
CA LYS A 261 11.01 0.56 10.96
C LYS A 261 11.82 0.25 12.21
N GLU A 262 12.54 1.24 12.71
CA GLU A 262 13.24 1.25 14.00
C GLU A 262 12.92 2.57 14.67
N GLY A 263 12.23 2.54 15.81
CA GLY A 263 11.66 3.76 16.39
C GLY A 263 10.77 4.51 15.40
N SER A 264 11.05 5.80 15.19
CA SER A 264 10.43 6.63 14.15
C SER A 264 11.17 6.63 12.81
N ALA A 265 12.37 6.05 12.72
CA ALA A 265 13.15 6.01 11.50
C ALA A 265 12.71 4.86 10.57
N LYS A 266 12.48 5.18 9.30
CA LYS A 266 12.30 4.17 8.24
C LYS A 266 13.64 3.93 7.54
N ILE A 267 14.07 2.68 7.53
CA ILE A 267 15.35 2.25 6.99
C ILE A 267 15.06 1.48 5.71
N LYS A 268 15.65 1.93 4.59
CA LYS A 268 15.57 1.25 3.29
C LYS A 268 16.87 0.50 3.07
N ILE A 269 16.77 -0.79 2.77
CA ILE A 269 17.89 -1.64 2.41
C ILE A 269 17.73 -2.00 0.95
N THR A 270 18.75 -1.71 0.15
CA THR A 270 18.73 -1.92 -1.30
C THR A 270 19.97 -2.69 -1.72
N TYR A 271 19.79 -3.72 -2.55
CA TYR A 271 20.89 -4.37 -3.25
C TYR A 271 20.83 -4.04 -4.74
N ASN A 272 21.92 -3.50 -5.28
CA ASN A 272 22.04 -3.24 -6.70
C ASN A 272 22.95 -4.31 -7.34
N PRO A 273 22.40 -5.22 -8.16
CA PRO A 273 23.18 -6.30 -8.77
C PRO A 273 24.10 -5.82 -9.92
N GLU A 274 23.93 -4.60 -10.44
CA GLU A 274 24.80 -4.06 -11.51
C GLU A 274 26.15 -3.58 -10.97
N ASN A 275 26.16 -3.07 -9.73
CA ASN A 275 27.36 -2.53 -9.09
C ASN A 275 27.74 -3.25 -7.79
N PHE A 276 26.96 -4.26 -7.39
CA PHE A 276 27.18 -5.14 -6.25
C PHE A 276 27.16 -4.45 -4.87
N PHE A 277 26.59 -3.25 -4.78
CA PHE A 277 26.46 -2.54 -3.51
C PHE A 277 25.18 -2.92 -2.78
N VAL A 278 25.32 -3.08 -1.46
CA VAL A 278 24.24 -3.11 -0.49
C VAL A 278 24.25 -1.79 0.26
N ALA A 279 23.17 -1.03 0.14
CA ALA A 279 22.96 0.25 0.82
C ALA A 279 21.90 0.11 1.90
N GLY A 280 22.14 0.73 3.05
CA GLY A 280 21.18 0.90 4.13
C GLY A 280 20.98 2.38 4.41
N ASP A 281 19.85 2.93 3.99
CA ASP A 281 19.50 4.34 4.13
C ASP A 281 18.43 4.51 5.21
N ALA A 282 18.83 5.03 6.37
CA ALA A 282 17.93 5.42 7.43
C ALA A 282 17.48 6.87 7.21
N TYR A 283 16.20 7.04 6.85
CA TYR A 283 15.58 8.35 6.71
C TYR A 283 15.06 8.79 8.07
N LEU A 284 15.75 9.75 8.65
CA LEU A 284 15.51 10.30 9.99
C LEU A 284 14.43 11.39 9.91
N CYS A 285 14.69 12.54 10.53
CA CYS A 285 13.85 13.71 10.57
C CYS A 285 14.03 14.66 9.37
N GLN A 286 13.12 15.61 9.24
CA GLN A 286 13.21 16.71 8.29
C GLN A 286 13.94 17.93 8.88
N MET A 287 14.56 18.70 8.00
CA MET A 287 15.23 19.96 8.34
C MET A 287 14.32 20.88 9.16
N PRO A 288 14.87 21.64 10.12
CA PRO A 288 14.09 22.56 10.94
C PRO A 288 13.51 23.69 10.08
N ALA A 289 12.29 24.12 10.41
CA ALA A 289 11.67 25.28 9.76
C ALA A 289 12.35 26.62 10.12
N ASP A 290 13.02 26.68 11.28
CA ASP A 290 13.74 27.86 11.76
C ASP A 290 15.09 28.02 11.03
N PRO A 291 15.26 29.07 10.19
CA PRO A 291 16.50 29.27 9.43
C PRO A 291 17.74 29.46 10.31
N VAL A 292 17.58 29.91 11.55
CA VAL A 292 18.70 30.14 12.48
C VAL A 292 19.34 28.81 12.91
N LYS A 293 18.57 27.72 12.93
CA LYS A 293 19.04 26.39 13.32
C LYS A 293 19.71 25.61 12.19
N ILE A 294 19.50 26.02 10.94
CA ILE A 294 20.01 25.33 9.75
C ILE A 294 21.55 25.32 9.71
N LYS A 295 22.20 26.47 9.93
CA LYS A 295 23.67 26.55 9.88
C LYS A 295 24.35 25.71 10.97
N PRO A 296 23.95 25.80 12.26
CA PRO A 296 24.47 24.92 13.31
C PRO A 296 24.27 23.44 13.00
N LEU A 297 23.09 23.06 12.47
CA LEU A 297 22.80 21.69 12.08
C LEU A 297 23.77 21.18 11.00
N TYR A 298 23.97 21.93 9.91
CA TYR A 298 24.91 21.52 8.87
C TYR A 298 26.33 21.35 9.40
N GLN A 299 26.76 22.26 10.29
CA GLN A 299 28.08 22.14 10.92
C GLN A 299 28.18 20.86 11.75
N PHE A 300 27.15 20.53 12.53
CA PHE A 300 27.09 19.28 13.29
C PHE A 300 27.16 18.06 12.38
N LEU A 301 26.31 17.96 11.35
CA LEU A 301 26.30 16.80 10.44
C LEU A 301 27.68 16.57 9.81
N LEU A 302 28.36 17.65 9.39
CA LEU A 302 29.70 17.57 8.82
C LEU A 302 30.74 17.12 9.85
N GLN A 303 30.68 17.63 11.08
CA GLN A 303 31.62 17.26 12.14
C GLN A 303 31.41 15.81 12.61
N GLU A 304 30.16 15.39 12.75
CA GLU A 304 29.79 14.07 13.20
C GLU A 304 30.22 12.98 12.20
N ASN A 305 30.20 13.29 10.90
CA ASN A 305 30.73 12.39 9.86
C ASN A 305 32.22 12.05 10.00
N TYR A 306 33.00 12.83 10.77
CA TYR A 306 34.39 12.46 11.09
C TYR A 306 34.51 11.52 12.30
N GLN A 307 33.44 11.35 13.08
CA GLN A 307 33.39 10.51 14.27
C GLN A 307 32.70 9.17 13.99
N ILE A 308 31.69 9.16 13.11
CA ILE A 308 30.94 7.95 12.79
C ILE A 308 31.72 7.12 11.76
N ASN A 309 32.12 5.91 12.15
CA ASN A 309 32.77 4.96 11.24
C ASN A 309 31.73 4.11 10.49
N GLY A 310 31.89 4.01 9.17
CA GLY A 310 31.08 3.14 8.30
C GLY A 310 29.66 3.66 7.99
N MET A 311 29.32 4.87 8.41
CA MET A 311 28.07 5.54 8.08
C MET A 311 28.31 7.02 7.77
N VAL A 312 27.39 7.62 7.01
CA VAL A 312 27.45 9.02 6.62
C VAL A 312 26.08 9.66 6.80
N LEU A 313 26.05 10.75 7.56
CA LEU A 313 24.93 11.69 7.60
C LEU A 313 24.96 12.58 6.36
N SER A 314 23.83 12.68 5.69
CA SER A 314 23.64 13.49 4.50
C SER A 314 22.29 14.20 4.52
N CYS A 315 22.10 15.15 3.61
CA CYS A 315 20.83 15.83 3.40
C CYS A 315 20.31 15.49 2.00
N MET A 316 19.13 14.88 1.92
CA MET A 316 18.45 14.57 0.67
C MET A 316 17.13 15.33 0.62
N LYS A 317 17.03 16.33 -0.25
CA LYS A 317 15.94 17.33 -0.23
C LYS A 317 15.83 17.97 1.16
N GLN A 318 14.71 17.78 1.86
CA GLN A 318 14.49 18.25 3.23
C GLN A 318 14.73 17.16 4.29
N ASN A 319 15.12 15.95 3.90
CA ASN A 319 15.32 14.85 4.84
C ASN A 319 16.79 14.72 5.23
N ILE A 320 17.03 14.43 6.50
CA ILE A 320 18.34 14.01 6.99
C ILE A 320 18.39 12.49 6.88
N VAL A 321 19.45 11.97 6.27
CA VAL A 321 19.61 10.54 5.97
C VAL A 321 20.93 10.05 6.53
N LEU A 322 20.89 8.97 7.30
CA LEU A 322 22.06 8.23 7.74
C LEU A 322 22.22 7.00 6.85
N SER A 323 23.29 6.96 6.06
CA SER A 323 23.52 5.88 5.09
C SER A 323 24.72 5.03 5.49
N CYS A 324 24.61 3.71 5.34
CA CYS A 324 25.76 2.80 5.27
C CYS A 324 25.80 2.13 3.89
N ILE A 325 27.00 1.81 3.41
CA ILE A 325 27.19 1.08 2.17
C ILE A 325 28.24 0.00 2.37
N MET A 326 28.03 -1.17 1.78
CA MET A 326 28.99 -2.26 1.74
C MET A 326 28.92 -2.98 0.40
N TYR A 327 30.04 -3.60 0.03
CA TYR A 327 30.11 -4.43 -1.16
C TYR A 327 29.62 -5.85 -0.83
N ASP A 328 28.88 -6.49 -1.73
CA ASP A 328 28.22 -7.77 -1.42
C ASP A 328 29.20 -8.90 -1.12
N MET A 329 30.38 -8.93 -1.77
CA MET A 329 31.43 -9.91 -1.49
C MET A 329 32.06 -9.74 -0.11
N ASP A 330 31.99 -8.54 0.47
CA ASP A 330 32.48 -8.26 1.82
C ASP A 330 31.41 -8.54 2.89
N MET A 331 30.15 -8.74 2.49
CA MET A 331 29.04 -8.95 3.42
C MET A 331 28.87 -10.44 3.75
N THR A 332 29.34 -10.81 4.93
CA THR A 332 28.95 -12.05 5.59
C THR A 332 27.70 -11.82 6.43
N LYS A 333 27.07 -12.91 6.87
CA LYS A 333 25.93 -12.82 7.79
C LYS A 333 26.32 -12.09 9.08
N GLU A 334 27.51 -12.35 9.61
CA GLU A 334 27.99 -11.80 10.88
C GLU A 334 28.28 -10.29 10.79
N ASN A 335 29.10 -9.88 9.82
CA ASN A 335 29.48 -8.47 9.70
C ASN A 335 28.34 -7.60 9.14
N GLY A 336 27.47 -8.17 8.30
CA GLY A 336 26.27 -7.53 7.81
C GLY A 336 25.25 -7.32 8.94
N ALA A 337 25.07 -8.31 9.82
CA ALA A 337 24.22 -8.18 11.00
C ALA A 337 24.76 -7.13 11.97
N GLU A 338 26.07 -7.07 12.19
CA GLU A 338 26.67 -6.01 13.01
C GLU A 338 26.45 -4.62 12.39
N SER A 339 26.66 -4.48 11.09
CA SER A 339 26.50 -3.21 10.36
C SER A 339 25.06 -2.71 10.40
N PHE A 340 24.08 -3.58 10.09
CA PHE A 340 22.66 -3.20 10.15
C PHE A 340 22.19 -2.96 11.58
N ARG A 341 22.65 -3.73 12.57
CA ARG A 341 22.36 -3.47 13.98
C ARG A 341 22.88 -2.10 14.42
N ASN A 342 24.08 -1.73 13.98
CA ASN A 342 24.64 -0.41 14.27
C ASN A 342 23.84 0.69 13.57
N LEU A 343 23.49 0.52 12.29
CA LEU A 343 22.64 1.45 11.55
C LEU A 343 21.30 1.67 12.26
N PHE A 344 20.63 0.59 12.67
CA PHE A 344 19.30 0.67 13.31
C PHE A 344 19.37 1.45 14.61
N ARG A 345 20.35 1.13 15.47
CA ARG A 345 20.56 1.83 16.74
C ARG A 345 20.91 3.31 16.54
N GLN A 346 21.79 3.62 15.58
CA GLN A 346 22.20 5.00 15.31
C GLN A 346 21.08 5.81 14.66
N ALA A 347 20.26 5.18 13.81
CA ALA A 347 19.10 5.82 13.22
C ALA A 347 18.12 6.30 14.29
N ASP A 348 17.77 5.44 15.25
CA ASP A 348 16.91 5.79 16.37
C ASP A 348 17.50 6.94 17.22
N TYR A 349 18.78 6.82 17.58
CA TYR A 349 19.48 7.86 18.34
C TYR A 349 19.51 9.22 17.63
N TYR A 350 19.94 9.26 16.37
CA TYR A 350 20.07 10.53 15.64
C TYR A 350 18.72 11.15 15.30
N ASP A 351 17.69 10.33 15.01
CA ASP A 351 16.35 10.86 14.74
C ASP A 351 15.81 11.66 15.94
N ASP A 352 15.92 11.11 17.15
CA ASP A 352 15.51 11.78 18.38
C ASP A 352 16.41 12.97 18.75
N PHE A 353 17.73 12.79 18.64
CA PHE A 353 18.70 13.82 18.97
C PHE A 353 18.54 15.07 18.11
N LEU A 354 18.38 14.90 16.79
CA LEU A 354 18.26 16.00 15.85
C LEU A 354 16.96 16.80 16.05
N LYS A 355 15.85 16.11 16.33
CA LYS A 355 14.58 16.77 16.70
C LYS A 355 14.73 17.60 17.97
N LYS A 356 15.36 17.02 18.99
CA LYS A 356 15.52 17.67 20.29
C LYS A 356 16.46 18.89 20.25
N GLU A 357 17.66 18.72 19.70
CA GLU A 357 18.71 19.75 19.77
C GLU A 357 18.57 20.80 18.66
N TYR A 358 18.17 20.38 17.45
CA TYR A 358 18.10 21.27 16.29
C TYR A 358 16.68 21.63 15.89
N GLY A 359 15.66 21.14 16.60
CA GLY A 359 14.25 21.41 16.27
C GLY A 359 13.85 20.86 14.90
N CYS A 360 14.50 19.78 14.45
CA CYS A 360 14.12 19.06 13.26
C CYS A 360 12.68 18.56 13.39
N LEU A 361 12.00 18.45 12.26
CA LEU A 361 10.60 18.07 12.20
C LEU A 361 10.47 16.56 12.03
N ASP A 362 9.39 15.97 12.54
CA ASP A 362 9.05 14.60 12.19
C ASP A 362 8.95 14.46 10.67
N ARG A 363 9.40 13.32 10.18
CA ARG A 363 9.30 13.06 8.76
C ARG A 363 7.83 12.93 8.40
N LEU A 364 7.36 13.80 7.52
CA LEU A 364 6.16 13.50 6.76
C LEU A 364 6.50 12.26 5.92
N GLU A 365 5.88 11.13 6.22
CA GLU A 365 5.88 10.04 5.25
C GLU A 365 5.30 10.66 3.97
N GLU A 366 6.12 10.71 2.90
CA GLU A 366 5.66 11.16 1.57
C GLU A 366 4.34 10.48 1.28
#